data_AF-A0A376KQW2-F1
#
_entry.id   AF-A0A376KQW2-F1
#
_cell.length_a   1.000
_cell.length_b   1.000
_cell.length_c   1.000
_cell.angle_alpha   90.00
_cell.angle_beta   90.00
_cell.angle_gamma   90.00
#
_symmetry.space_group_name_H-M   'P 1'
#
loop_
_entity.id
_entity.type
_entity.pdbx_description
1 polymer ?
#
loop_
_entity_poly.entity_id
_entity_poly.type
_entity_poly.pdbx_seq_one_letter_code
_entity_poly.pdbx_strand_id
1 'polypeptide(L)'
;MDAPCSQACPAQTDPGKFIRSIYFRNFKGAAETIRENNALGAVCARVCPTEKLCQSGCTRAGVDTPIDIGRLQRFVTDFEQQTGMEIYQPGTKTLGKVAIIGAGPAGLQASVTLTNQG
;
A
#
# COMPACT_ATOMS: atom_id res chain seq x y z
N MET A 1 -4.50 -19.65 -0.66
CA MET A 1 -3.76 -19.51 -1.94
C MET A 1 -3.27 -18.09 -1.99
N ASP A 2 -1.96 -17.91 -1.94
CA ASP A 2 -1.34 -16.59 -1.99
C ASP A 2 -1.52 -16.00 -3.39
N ALA A 3 -2.04 -14.77 -3.46
CA ALA A 3 -2.26 -14.12 -4.74
C ALA A 3 -0.89 -13.79 -5.38
N PRO A 4 -0.58 -14.25 -6.60
CA PRO A 4 0.75 -14.04 -7.18
C PRO A 4 1.06 -12.55 -7.42
N CYS A 5 0.04 -11.71 -7.59
CA CYS A 5 0.18 -10.26 -7.60
C CYS A 5 0.68 -9.68 -6.26
N SER A 6 0.38 -10.32 -5.13
CA SER A 6 0.91 -9.92 -3.82
C SER A 6 2.39 -10.22 -3.68
N GLN A 7 2.85 -11.34 -4.23
CA GLN A 7 4.27 -11.70 -4.26
C GLN A 7 5.08 -10.82 -5.23
N ALA A 8 4.45 -10.36 -6.31
CA ALA A 8 5.07 -9.48 -7.29
C ALA A 8 5.17 -8.00 -6.84
N CYS A 9 4.61 -7.65 -5.68
CA CYS A 9 4.71 -6.28 -5.16
C CYS A 9 5.97 -6.11 -4.29
N PRO A 10 6.96 -5.29 -4.70
CA PRO A 10 8.18 -5.11 -3.93
C PRO A 10 7.96 -4.39 -2.59
N ALA A 11 6.88 -3.61 -2.47
CA ALA A 11 6.50 -2.92 -1.24
C ALA A 11 5.64 -3.78 -0.30
N GLN A 12 5.37 -5.05 -0.65
CA GLN A 12 4.60 -5.98 0.19
C GLN A 12 3.24 -5.41 0.66
N THR A 13 2.55 -4.69 -0.22
CA THR A 13 1.23 -4.04 0.07
C THR A 13 0.03 -4.99 -0.03
N ASP A 14 0.26 -6.26 -0.33
CA ASP A 14 -0.76 -7.30 -0.46
C ASP A 14 -2.02 -6.92 -1.29
N PRO A 15 -1.87 -6.70 -2.61
CA PRO A 15 -2.96 -6.61 -3.58
C PRO A 15 -4.13 -7.57 -3.37
N GLY A 16 -3.88 -8.86 -3.12
CA GLY A 16 -4.94 -9.83 -2.88
C GLY A 16 -5.83 -9.46 -1.69
N LYS A 17 -5.22 -9.06 -0.57
CA LYS A 17 -5.93 -8.66 0.65
C LYS A 17 -6.72 -7.36 0.47
N PHE A 18 -6.12 -6.29 -0.08
CA PHE A 18 -6.86 -5.03 -0.22
C PHE A 18 -7.97 -5.11 -1.30
N ILE A 19 -7.77 -5.87 -2.38
CA ILE A 19 -8.81 -6.07 -3.40
C ILE A 19 -10.00 -6.85 -2.80
N ARG A 20 -9.73 -7.85 -1.96
CA ARG A 20 -10.77 -8.55 -1.22
C ARG A 20 -11.53 -7.61 -0.28
N SER A 21 -10.84 -6.71 0.42
CA SER A 21 -11.49 -5.70 1.26
C SER A 21 -12.40 -4.76 0.44
N ILE A 22 -11.96 -4.33 -0.76
CA ILE A 22 -12.79 -3.55 -1.69
C ILE A 22 -14.05 -4.33 -2.10
N TYR A 23 -13.92 -5.63 -2.41
CA TYR A 23 -15.05 -6.49 -2.79
C TYR A 23 -16.14 -6.53 -1.71
N PHE A 24 -15.74 -6.60 -0.43
CA PHE A 24 -16.66 -6.53 0.70
C PHE A 24 -17.05 -5.11 1.13
N ARG A 25 -16.70 -4.08 0.34
CA ARG A 25 -16.92 -2.65 0.66
C ARG A 25 -16.25 -2.20 1.97
N ASN A 26 -15.26 -2.94 2.45
CA ASN A 26 -14.44 -2.56 3.58
C ASN A 26 -13.28 -1.65 3.11
N PHE A 27 -13.59 -0.41 2.73
CA PHE A 27 -12.59 0.54 2.23
C PHE A 27 -11.56 0.92 3.28
N LYS A 28 -11.96 0.97 4.57
CA LYS A 28 -11.05 1.18 5.68
C LYS A 28 -10.01 0.06 5.77
N GLY A 29 -10.45 -1.19 5.80
CA GLY A 29 -9.54 -2.34 5.83
C GLY A 29 -8.66 -2.45 4.57
N ALA A 30 -9.15 -1.98 3.41
CA ALA A 30 -8.32 -1.86 2.22
C ALA A 30 -7.21 -0.81 2.40
N ALA A 31 -7.53 0.36 2.94
CA ALA A 31 -6.58 1.43 3.21
C ALA A 31 -5.56 1.00 4.29
N GLU A 32 -6.01 0.37 5.38
CA GLU A 32 -5.14 -0.20 6.43
C GLU A 32 -4.12 -1.19 5.81
N THR A 33 -4.59 -2.10 4.95
CA THR A 33 -3.73 -3.06 4.26
C THR A 33 -2.67 -2.37 3.39
N ILE A 34 -3.05 -1.34 2.65
CA ILE A 34 -2.10 -0.57 1.81
C ILE A 34 -1.07 0.15 2.69
N ARG A 35 -1.51 0.78 3.79
CA ARG A 35 -0.66 1.59 4.65
C ARG A 35 0.24 0.78 5.60
N GLU A 36 -0.07 -0.51 5.81
CA GLU A 36 0.69 -1.44 6.66
C GLU A 36 2.19 -1.43 6.30
N ASN A 37 2.53 -1.55 5.01
CA ASN A 37 3.91 -1.58 4.52
C ASN A 37 4.26 -0.44 3.56
N ASN A 38 3.30 0.42 3.18
CA ASN A 38 3.53 1.49 2.23
C ASN A 38 2.92 2.81 2.70
N ALA A 39 3.74 3.59 3.40
CA ALA A 39 3.41 4.95 3.82
C ALA A 39 3.07 5.86 2.63
N LEU A 40 3.58 5.54 1.44
CA LEU A 40 3.40 6.31 0.21
C LEU A 40 2.38 5.68 -0.74
N GLY A 41 1.43 4.91 -0.21
CA GLY A 41 0.41 4.21 -0.98
C GLY A 41 -0.27 5.07 -2.06
N ALA A 42 -0.63 6.32 -1.74
CA ALA A 42 -1.27 7.23 -2.68
C ALA A 42 -0.35 7.66 -3.85
N VAL A 43 0.95 7.79 -3.59
CA VAL A 43 1.96 8.10 -4.61
C VAL A 43 2.19 6.88 -5.49
N CYS A 44 2.44 5.71 -4.88
CA CYS A 44 2.62 4.45 -5.60
C CYS A 44 1.42 4.13 -6.50
N ALA A 45 0.20 4.42 -6.07
CA ALA A 45 -1.01 4.22 -6.89
C ALA A 45 -1.02 5.00 -8.21
N ARG A 46 -0.18 6.04 -8.35
CA ARG A 46 -0.11 6.92 -9.53
C ARG A 46 1.12 6.70 -10.38
N VAL A 47 2.25 6.32 -9.77
CA VAL A 47 3.56 6.27 -10.44
C VAL A 47 4.18 4.89 -10.50
N CYS A 48 3.63 3.90 -9.79
CA CYS A 48 4.15 2.55 -9.82
C CYS A 48 3.97 1.96 -11.24
N PRO A 49 5.01 1.36 -11.84
CA PRO A 49 4.91 0.68 -13.12
C PRO A 49 4.24 -0.70 -12.91
N THR A 50 2.95 -0.68 -12.59
CA THR A 50 2.20 -1.87 -12.17
C THR A 50 2.19 -2.97 -13.22
N GLU A 51 2.24 -2.60 -14.50
CA GLU A 51 2.35 -3.49 -15.66
C GLU A 51 3.62 -4.32 -15.66
N LYS A 52 4.68 -3.87 -14.98
CA LYS A 52 5.94 -4.62 -14.80
C LYS A 52 6.01 -5.38 -13.49
N LEU A 53 5.07 -5.13 -12.56
CA LEU A 53 5.11 -5.62 -11.17
C LEU A 53 3.84 -6.41 -10.82
N CYS A 54 2.96 -5.86 -9.99
CA CYS A 54 1.81 -6.59 -9.46
C CYS A 54 0.80 -7.03 -10.55
N GLN A 55 0.68 -6.30 -11.66
CA GLN A 55 -0.21 -6.71 -12.76
C GLN A 55 0.42 -7.78 -13.64
N SER A 56 1.75 -7.80 -13.83
CA SER A 56 2.41 -8.90 -14.54
C SER A 56 2.29 -10.20 -13.75
N GLY A 57 2.31 -10.12 -12.41
CA GLY A 57 2.02 -11.24 -11.51
C GLY A 57 0.54 -11.59 -11.37
N CYS A 58 -0.40 -10.92 -12.03
CA CYS A 58 -1.82 -11.26 -11.91
C CYS A 58 -2.11 -12.60 -12.61
N THR A 59 -2.91 -13.49 -12.01
CA THR A 59 -3.29 -14.78 -12.64
C THR A 59 -4.02 -14.61 -13.98
N ARG A 60 -4.67 -13.46 -14.18
CA ARG A 60 -5.36 -13.11 -15.43
C ARG A 60 -4.42 -12.60 -16.53
N ALA A 61 -3.19 -12.20 -16.21
CA ALA A 61 -2.26 -11.61 -17.17
C ALA A 61 -1.90 -12.53 -18.34
N GLY A 62 -1.92 -13.85 -18.12
CA GLY A 62 -1.68 -14.86 -19.17
C GLY A 62 -2.95 -15.41 -19.83
N VAL A 63 -4.13 -14.90 -19.45
CA VAL A 63 -5.43 -15.40 -19.94
C VAL A 63 -6.16 -14.30 -20.70
N ASP A 64 -6.32 -13.13 -20.10
CA ASP A 64 -7.02 -11.98 -20.67
C ASP A 64 -6.45 -10.67 -20.09
N THR A 65 -7.30 -9.75 -19.62
CA THR A 65 -6.86 -8.48 -19.04
C THR A 65 -6.63 -8.63 -17.52
N PRO A 66 -5.42 -8.29 -17.02
CA PRO A 66 -5.14 -8.30 -15.60
C PRO A 66 -6.00 -7.28 -14.85
N ILE A 67 -6.16 -7.49 -13.55
CA ILE A 67 -6.88 -6.54 -12.69
C ILE A 67 -6.14 -5.19 -12.72
N ASP A 68 -6.87 -4.08 -12.79
CA ASP A 68 -6.30 -2.74 -12.68
C ASP A 68 -5.97 -2.38 -11.22
N ILE A 69 -4.93 -3.04 -10.68
CA ILE A 69 -4.51 -2.92 -9.28
C ILE A 69 -4.13 -1.47 -8.93
N GLY A 70 -3.45 -0.77 -9.84
CA GLY A 70 -3.08 0.64 -9.66
C GLY A 70 -4.31 1.53 -9.48
N ARG A 71 -5.33 1.38 -10.34
CA ARG A 71 -6.59 2.14 -10.20
C ARG A 71 -7.36 1.80 -8.92
N LEU A 72 -7.37 0.53 -8.50
CA LEU A 72 -8.02 0.14 -7.25
C LEU A 72 -7.31 0.75 -6.03
N GLN A 73 -5.97 0.72 -6.00
CA GLN A 73 -5.19 1.36 -4.95
C GLN A 73 -5.42 2.88 -4.93
N ARG A 74 -5.50 3.51 -6.11
CA ARG A 74 -5.79 4.93 -6.25
C ARG A 74 -7.18 5.25 -5.70
N PHE A 75 -8.19 4.47 -6.08
CA PHE A 75 -9.55 4.66 -5.58
C PHE A 75 -9.59 4.61 -4.03
N VAL A 76 -8.95 3.61 -3.42
CA VAL A 76 -8.92 3.48 -1.95
C VAL A 76 -8.21 4.66 -1.29
N THR A 77 -7.05 5.06 -1.81
CA THR A 77 -6.26 6.16 -1.23
C THR A 77 -6.90 7.54 -1.47
N ASP A 78 -7.60 7.73 -2.57
CA ASP A 78 -8.39 8.93 -2.84
C ASP A 78 -9.62 8.97 -1.91
N PHE A 79 -10.29 7.84 -1.69
CA PHE A 79 -11.40 7.71 -0.76
C PHE A 79 -10.98 7.98 0.69
N GLU A 80 -9.84 7.41 1.14
CA GLU A 80 -9.21 7.69 2.43
C GLU A 80 -9.04 9.20 2.64
N GLN A 81 -8.45 9.89 1.66
CA GLN A 81 -8.21 11.33 1.74
C GLN A 81 -9.51 12.16 1.75
N GLN A 82 -10.46 11.82 0.87
CA GLN A 82 -11.73 12.56 0.75
C GLN A 82 -12.63 12.42 1.98
N THR A 83 -12.56 11.28 2.66
CA THR A 83 -13.37 11.00 3.86
C THR A 83 -12.68 11.40 5.15
N GLY A 84 -11.44 11.89 5.09
CA GLY A 84 -10.64 12.21 6.28
C GLY A 84 -10.39 10.98 7.16
N MET A 85 -10.25 9.80 6.53
CA MET A 85 -10.14 8.54 7.24
C MET A 85 -8.81 8.44 7.99
N GLU A 86 -8.88 8.28 9.31
CA GLU A 86 -7.69 8.04 10.14
C GLU A 86 -7.29 6.57 10.08
N ILE A 87 -6.24 6.28 9.30
CA ILE A 87 -5.65 4.94 9.15
C ILE A 87 -4.38 4.78 9.96
N TYR A 88 -3.51 5.80 9.92
CA TYR A 88 -2.22 5.75 10.58
C TYR A 88 -2.36 6.07 12.07
N GLN A 89 -1.89 5.16 12.92
CA GLN A 89 -1.71 5.40 14.35
C GLN A 89 -0.24 5.17 14.69
N PRO A 90 0.49 6.20 15.15
CA PRO A 90 1.89 6.03 15.52
C PRO A 90 2.01 5.11 16.73
N GLY A 91 3.11 4.35 16.78
CA GLY A 91 3.46 3.55 17.95
C GLY A 91 3.75 4.44 19.17
N THR A 92 3.77 3.82 20.35
CA THR A 92 4.21 4.51 21.57
C THR A 92 5.72 4.69 21.52
N LYS A 93 6.18 5.93 21.70
CA LYS A 93 7.61 6.24 21.77
C LYS A 93 8.22 5.64 23.03
N THR A 94 8.93 4.54 22.87
CA THR A 94 9.54 3.72 23.93
C THR A 94 11.05 3.59 23.79
N LEU A 95 11.62 4.00 22.65
CA LEU A 95 13.03 3.94 22.31
C LEU A 95 13.67 5.36 22.27
N GLY A 96 14.80 5.46 21.57
CA GLY A 96 15.62 6.67 21.48
C GLY A 96 15.15 7.70 20.45
N LYS A 97 16.10 8.51 19.96
CA LYS A 97 15.86 9.49 18.88
C LYS A 97 16.66 9.09 17.66
N VAL A 98 16.03 9.11 16.49
CA VAL A 98 16.68 8.85 15.19
C VAL A 98 16.60 10.11 14.34
N ALA A 99 17.70 10.45 13.67
CA ALA A 99 17.73 11.50 12.66
C ALA A 99 17.70 10.86 11.27
N ILE A 100 16.85 11.37 10.38
CA ILE A 100 16.77 10.96 8.97
C ILE A 100 17.21 12.14 8.11
N ILE A 101 18.25 11.95 7.31
CA ILE A 101 18.77 12.97 6.39
C ILE A 101 18.17 12.72 5.00
N GLY A 102 17.25 13.59 4.58
CA GLY A 102 16.57 13.52 3.29
C GLY A 102 15.08 13.18 3.40
N ALA A 103 14.23 14.01 2.78
CA ALA A 103 12.77 13.89 2.81
C ALA A 103 12.19 13.22 1.55
N GLY A 104 13.00 12.41 0.86
CA GLY A 104 12.53 11.61 -0.28
C GLY A 104 11.71 10.39 0.17
N PRO A 105 11.21 9.58 -0.79
CA PRO A 105 10.38 8.41 -0.50
C PRO A 105 10.98 7.45 0.54
N ALA A 106 12.28 7.18 0.43
CA ALA A 106 12.98 6.31 1.36
C ALA A 106 13.01 6.88 2.79
N GLY A 107 13.28 8.18 2.95
CA GLY A 107 13.32 8.84 4.26
C GLY A 107 11.94 8.90 4.91
N LEU A 108 10.91 9.20 4.13
CA LEU A 108 9.52 9.22 4.62
C LEU A 108 9.07 7.83 5.06
N GLN A 109 9.29 6.78 4.25
CA GLN A 109 8.96 5.42 4.65
C GLN A 109 9.72 5.00 5.91
N ALA A 110 11.03 5.28 5.98
CA ALA A 110 11.84 4.97 7.16
C ALA A 110 11.31 5.67 8.42
N SER A 111 10.89 6.94 8.31
CA SER A 111 10.32 7.68 9.44
C SER A 111 9.05 7.03 9.99
N VAL A 112 8.15 6.58 9.12
CA VAL A 112 6.91 5.90 9.51
C VAL A 112 7.21 4.55 10.14
N THR A 113 8.08 3.75 9.52
CA THR A 113 8.47 2.45 10.05
C THR A 113 9.11 2.57 11.45
N LEU A 114 10.05 3.50 11.63
CA LEU A 114 10.70 3.70 12.93
C LEU A 114 9.73 4.22 13.98
N THR A 115 8.82 5.14 13.62
CA THR A 115 7.78 5.64 14.54
C THR A 115 6.87 4.52 15.03
N ASN A 116 6.62 3.50 14.21
CA ASN A 116 5.81 2.34 14.60
C ASN A 116 6.57 1.35 15.49
N GLN A 117 7.91 1.36 15.45
CA GLN A 117 8.75 0.49 16.29
C GLN A 117 8.98 1.05 17.71
N GLY A 118 8.67 2.33 17.92
CA GLY A 118 8.78 3.03 19.21
C GLY A 118 10.01 3.92 19.31
#